data_AF-A0A0J8V585-F1
#
_entry.id   AF-A0A0J8V585-F1
#
_cell.length_a   1.000
_cell.length_b   1.000
_cell.length_c   1.000
_cell.angle_alpha   90.00
_cell.angle_beta   90.00
_cell.angle_gamma   90.00
#
_symmetry.space_group_name_H-M   'P 1'
#
loop_
_entity.id
_entity.type
_entity.pdbx_description
1 polymer ?
#
loop_
_entity_poly.entity_id
_entity_poly.type
_entity_poly.pdbx_seq_one_letter_code
_entity_poly.pdbx_strand_id
1 'polypeptide(L)'
;MNSSENFKLLWWAILLIALGVYLCGRYPVLIEGQANYFDTVVFLVWVAVALAPIFKDMKLFGVHLKQDIDQLKKDLNHQLAMMKVELQSSIEVSSSNSNHVHIGANPMVPASDADLPDIEKHIAETLKKYGVGKPTNGSTASLVGESIDRTNVELFKVRYSFEKLVNNYARLNDIDPRRNPFNRTIKLMANKGTISFELAEGILEIMAICNYAIHGEEVSSKQIKLVEKSANGLYEALKKSLKSYA
;
A
#
# COMPACT_ATOMS: atom_id res chain seq x y z
N MET A 1 -52.51 3.00 14.62
CA MET A 1 -51.82 1.88 13.93
C MET A 1 -52.04 2.07 12.44
N ASN A 2 -51.00 2.36 11.67
CA ASN A 2 -51.14 2.81 10.27
C ASN A 2 -51.51 1.64 9.36
N SER A 3 -52.77 1.57 8.93
CA SER A 3 -53.31 0.50 8.07
C SER A 3 -52.53 0.32 6.74
N SER A 4 -51.78 1.34 6.30
CA SER A 4 -50.95 1.32 5.10
C SER A 4 -49.67 0.47 5.23
N GLU A 5 -49.05 0.42 6.41
CA GLU A 5 -47.79 -0.33 6.58
C GLU A 5 -48.03 -1.83 6.76
N ASN A 6 -49.08 -2.19 7.51
CA ASN A 6 -49.48 -3.58 7.68
C ASN A 6 -49.94 -4.21 6.36
N PHE A 7 -50.60 -3.43 5.49
CA PHE A 7 -51.00 -3.87 4.16
C PHE A 7 -49.80 -4.16 3.25
N LYS A 8 -48.79 -3.28 3.26
CA LYS A 8 -47.54 -3.46 2.48
C LYS A 8 -46.75 -4.68 2.96
N LEU A 9 -46.69 -4.90 4.27
CA LEU A 9 -46.00 -6.05 4.88
C LEU A 9 -46.71 -7.36 4.53
N LEU A 10 -48.04 -7.39 4.61
CA LEU A 10 -48.85 -8.54 4.25
C LEU A 10 -48.72 -8.87 2.75
N TRP A 11 -48.75 -7.85 1.89
CA TRP A 11 -48.56 -8.02 0.44
C TRP A 11 -47.15 -8.54 0.11
N TRP A 12 -46.12 -7.99 0.76
CA TRP A 12 -44.74 -8.45 0.60
C TRP A 12 -44.57 -9.91 1.04
N ALA A 13 -45.18 -10.31 2.16
CA ALA A 13 -45.14 -11.69 2.63
C ALA A 13 -45.84 -12.65 1.66
N ILE A 14 -47.00 -12.26 1.12
CA ILE A 14 -47.71 -13.03 0.10
C ILE A 14 -46.86 -13.19 -1.16
N LEU A 15 -46.19 -12.12 -1.60
CA LEU A 15 -45.32 -12.14 -2.78
C LEU A 15 -44.12 -13.07 -2.57
N LEU A 16 -43.49 -13.04 -1.39
CA LEU A 16 -42.36 -13.91 -1.07
C LEU A 16 -42.76 -15.38 -0.98
N ILE A 17 -43.93 -15.68 -0.39
CA ILE A 17 -44.50 -17.03 -0.31
C ILE A 17 -44.86 -17.54 -1.71
N ALA A 18 -45.51 -16.72 -2.56
CA ALA A 18 -45.89 -17.13 -3.91
C ALA A 18 -44.67 -17.49 -4.78
N LEU A 19 -43.63 -16.66 -4.74
CA LEU A 19 -42.36 -16.91 -5.43
C LEU A 19 -41.63 -18.14 -4.85
N GLY A 20 -41.66 -18.31 -3.53
CA GLY A 20 -41.09 -19.48 -2.85
C GLY A 20 -41.77 -20.79 -3.22
N VAL A 21 -43.11 -20.80 -3.28
CA VAL A 21 -43.89 -21.99 -3.70
C VAL A 21 -43.58 -22.35 -5.16
N TYR A 22 -43.49 -21.35 -6.04
CA TYR A 22 -43.09 -21.57 -7.45
C TYR A 22 -41.70 -22.23 -7.55
N LEU A 23 -40.70 -21.71 -6.81
CA LEU A 23 -39.34 -22.25 -6.80
C LEU A 23 -39.27 -23.65 -6.17
N CYS A 24 -40.03 -23.92 -5.10
CA CYS A 24 -40.13 -25.25 -4.50
C CYS A 24 -40.76 -26.28 -5.46
N GLY A 25 -41.78 -25.89 -6.23
CA GLY A 25 -42.36 -26.75 -7.26
C GLY A 25 -41.41 -27.08 -8.42
N ARG A 26 -40.44 -26.18 -8.68
CA ARG A 26 -39.41 -26.34 -9.72
C ARG A 26 -38.08 -26.88 -9.18
N TYR A 27 -37.95 -27.05 -7.87
CA TYR A 27 -36.75 -27.53 -7.18
C TYR A 27 -36.12 -28.80 -7.78
N PRO A 28 -36.86 -29.88 -8.10
CA PRO A 28 -36.26 -31.07 -8.69
C PRO A 28 -35.57 -30.78 -10.05
N VAL A 29 -36.19 -29.93 -10.88
CA VAL A 29 -35.67 -29.53 -12.20
C VAL A 29 -34.45 -28.59 -12.09
N LEU A 30 -34.41 -27.77 -11.04
CA LEU A 30 -33.32 -26.82 -10.78
C LEU A 30 -32.04 -27.52 -10.35
N ILE A 31 -32.14 -28.61 -9.56
CA ILE A 31 -30.98 -29.40 -9.13
C ILE A 31 -30.40 -30.23 -10.26
N GLU A 32 -31.24 -30.67 -11.20
CA GLU A 32 -30.83 -31.39 -12.41
C GLU A 32 -30.15 -30.48 -13.45
N GLY A 33 -30.02 -29.18 -13.17
CA GLY A 33 -29.32 -28.21 -14.02
C GLY A 33 -30.11 -27.76 -15.25
N GLN A 34 -31.40 -28.11 -15.36
CA GLN A 34 -32.29 -27.70 -16.46
C GLN A 34 -33.09 -26.44 -16.13
N ALA A 35 -32.44 -25.47 -15.48
CA ALA A 35 -33.07 -24.19 -15.14
C ALA A 35 -33.34 -23.37 -16.42
N ASN A 36 -34.57 -22.87 -16.57
CA ASN A 36 -34.88 -21.92 -17.64
C ASN A 36 -34.44 -20.50 -17.24
N TYR A 37 -34.18 -19.62 -18.20
CA TYR A 37 -33.85 -18.20 -17.96
C TYR A 37 -34.87 -17.51 -17.05
N PHE A 38 -36.15 -17.88 -17.18
CA PHE A 38 -37.21 -17.37 -16.31
C PHE A 38 -37.02 -17.79 -14.84
N ASP A 39 -36.59 -19.03 -14.58
CA ASP A 39 -36.35 -19.52 -13.22
C ASP A 39 -35.17 -18.79 -12.55
N THR A 40 -34.13 -18.44 -13.32
CA THR A 40 -33.00 -17.63 -12.85
C THR A 40 -33.43 -16.22 -12.45
N VAL A 41 -34.25 -15.56 -13.26
CA VAL A 41 -34.77 -14.22 -12.96
C VAL A 41 -35.66 -14.26 -11.72
N VAL A 42 -36.56 -15.25 -11.63
CA VAL A 42 -37.44 -15.45 -10.48
C VAL A 42 -36.64 -15.70 -9.19
N PHE A 43 -35.58 -16.50 -9.25
CA PHE A 43 -34.69 -16.74 -8.12
C PHE A 43 -33.95 -15.47 -7.67
N LEU A 44 -33.39 -14.69 -8.59
CA LEU A 44 -32.70 -13.44 -8.26
C LEU A 44 -33.64 -12.41 -7.63
N VAL A 45 -34.85 -12.27 -8.17
CA VAL A 45 -35.88 -11.39 -7.60
C VAL A 45 -36.29 -11.88 -6.21
N TRP A 46 -36.48 -13.19 -6.03
CA TRP A 46 -36.84 -13.78 -4.74
C TRP A 46 -35.76 -13.53 -3.67
N VAL A 47 -34.48 -13.72 -4.01
CA VAL A 47 -33.35 -13.43 -3.11
C VAL A 47 -33.29 -11.95 -2.75
N ALA A 48 -33.42 -11.05 -3.72
CA ALA A 48 -33.41 -9.60 -3.46
C ALA A 48 -34.58 -9.17 -2.54
N VAL A 49 -35.77 -9.71 -2.78
CA VAL A 49 -36.96 -9.46 -1.95
C VAL A 49 -36.77 -10.02 -0.55
N ALA A 50 -36.20 -11.22 -0.41
CA ALA A 50 -35.94 -11.88 0.88
C ALA A 50 -34.84 -11.19 1.71
N LEU A 51 -33.86 -10.58 1.06
CA LEU A 51 -32.79 -9.81 1.74
C LEU A 51 -33.20 -8.39 2.11
N ALA A 52 -34.23 -7.82 1.48
CA ALA A 52 -34.71 -6.46 1.75
C ALA A 52 -35.02 -6.14 3.24
N PRO A 53 -35.61 -7.05 4.05
CA PRO A 53 -35.85 -6.81 5.48
C PRO A 53 -34.58 -6.90 6.32
N ILE A 54 -33.62 -7.74 5.91
CA ILE A 54 -32.33 -7.90 6.60
C ILE A 54 -31.59 -6.56 6.61
N PHE A 55 -31.69 -5.77 5.54
CA PHE A 55 -31.13 -4.42 5.51
C PHE A 55 -31.89 -3.39 6.37
N LYS A 56 -33.16 -3.62 6.71
CA LYS A 56 -33.97 -2.72 7.56
C LYS A 56 -33.80 -2.98 9.05
N ASP A 57 -33.55 -4.23 9.46
CA ASP A 57 -33.38 -4.64 10.85
C ASP A 57 -31.91 -4.76 11.31
N MET A 58 -30.95 -4.39 10.45
CA MET A 58 -29.52 -4.23 10.79
C MET A 58 -29.21 -3.06 11.76
N LYS A 59 -30.15 -2.69 12.64
CA LYS A 59 -29.92 -1.74 13.75
C LYS A 59 -29.32 -2.38 15.01
N LEU A 60 -29.04 -3.69 15.02
CA LEU A 60 -28.38 -4.38 16.15
C LEU A 60 -26.84 -4.34 16.12
N PHE A 61 -26.22 -3.81 15.06
CA PHE A 61 -24.75 -3.64 14.93
C PHE A 61 -24.31 -2.16 14.85
N GLY A 62 -25.18 -1.23 15.26
CA GLY A 62 -25.02 0.21 15.02
C GLY A 62 -24.01 0.95 15.91
N VAL A 63 -23.49 0.35 16.99
CA VAL A 63 -22.54 1.03 17.88
C VAL A 63 -21.10 0.72 17.49
N HIS A 64 -20.76 -0.56 17.26
CA HIS A 64 -19.41 -0.95 16.84
C HIS A 64 -19.10 -0.55 15.39
N LEU A 65 -20.02 -0.81 14.45
CA LEU A 65 -19.77 -0.46 13.05
C LEU A 65 -19.68 1.06 12.82
N LYS A 66 -20.46 1.84 13.58
CA LYS A 66 -20.41 3.31 13.46
C LYS A 66 -19.14 3.88 14.09
N GLN A 67 -18.67 3.32 15.21
CA GLN A 67 -17.38 3.68 15.79
C GLN A 67 -16.22 3.33 14.85
N ASP A 68 -16.26 2.15 14.24
CA ASP A 68 -15.23 1.71 13.29
C ASP A 68 -15.26 2.55 12.01
N ILE A 69 -16.46 2.89 11.48
CA ILE A 69 -16.59 3.77 10.31
C ILE A 69 -16.19 5.21 10.63
N ASP A 70 -16.49 5.72 11.82
CA ASP A 70 -16.11 7.08 12.22
C ASP A 70 -14.61 7.18 12.52
N GLN A 71 -13.99 6.12 13.06
CA GLN A 71 -12.52 6.01 13.14
C GLN A 71 -11.91 5.91 11.74
N LEU A 72 -12.44 5.07 10.85
CA LEU A 72 -11.96 4.95 9.48
C LEU A 72 -12.10 6.28 8.71
N LYS A 73 -13.19 7.03 8.91
CA LYS A 73 -13.37 8.37 8.34
C LYS A 73 -12.41 9.39 8.91
N LYS A 74 -12.14 9.36 10.22
CA LYS A 74 -11.14 10.24 10.83
C LYS A 74 -9.75 9.94 10.28
N ASP A 75 -9.40 8.67 10.15
CA ASP A 75 -8.10 8.25 9.65
C ASP A 75 -7.94 8.55 8.15
N LEU A 76 -9.00 8.34 7.35
CA LEU A 76 -9.05 8.75 5.94
C LEU A 76 -9.00 10.27 5.78
N ASN A 77 -9.71 11.05 6.59
CA ASN A 77 -9.65 12.51 6.53
C ASN A 77 -8.27 13.02 6.96
N HIS A 78 -7.60 12.36 7.90
CA HIS A 78 -6.25 12.72 8.31
C HIS A 78 -5.23 12.37 7.22
N GLN A 79 -5.33 11.19 6.61
CA GLN A 79 -4.50 10.78 5.48
C GLN A 79 -4.78 11.62 4.23
N LEU A 80 -6.02 12.00 3.95
CA LEU A 80 -6.39 12.91 2.85
C LEU A 80 -5.94 14.35 3.12
N ALA A 81 -5.96 14.81 4.37
CA ALA A 81 -5.42 16.11 4.73
C ALA A 81 -3.89 16.13 4.55
N MET A 82 -3.18 15.08 4.96
CA MET A 82 -1.74 14.95 4.72
C MET A 82 -1.42 14.81 3.22
N MET A 83 -2.19 14.01 2.47
CA MET A 83 -2.06 13.89 1.02
C MET A 83 -2.38 15.21 0.30
N LYS A 84 -3.38 15.98 0.75
CA LYS A 84 -3.69 17.30 0.19
C LYS A 84 -2.59 18.31 0.48
N VAL A 85 -1.98 18.27 1.67
CA VAL A 85 -0.80 19.09 2.00
C VAL A 85 0.38 18.72 1.12
N GLU A 86 0.60 17.43 0.86
CA GLU A 86 1.63 16.91 -0.06
C GLU A 86 1.34 17.24 -1.54
N LEU A 87 0.05 17.31 -1.93
CA LEU A 87 -0.38 17.70 -3.28
C LEU A 87 -0.37 19.23 -3.48
N GLN A 88 -0.71 20.02 -2.47
CA GLN A 88 -0.64 21.48 -2.54
C GLN A 88 0.82 21.96 -2.56
N SER A 89 1.71 21.31 -1.79
CA SER A 89 3.14 21.60 -1.84
C SER A 89 3.79 21.26 -3.18
N SER A 90 3.21 20.33 -3.96
CA SER A 90 3.66 20.01 -5.32
C SER A 90 3.02 20.90 -6.42
N ILE A 91 2.00 21.69 -6.10
CA ILE A 91 1.33 22.60 -7.05
C ILE A 91 1.86 24.05 -6.97
N GLU A 92 2.36 24.49 -5.81
CA GLU A 92 2.95 25.83 -5.63
C GLU A 92 4.48 25.86 -5.78
N VAL A 93 5.03 25.26 -6.83
CA VAL A 93 6.40 25.60 -7.31
C VAL A 93 6.44 25.60 -8.84
N SER A 94 5.56 26.39 -9.47
CA SER A 94 5.66 26.67 -10.91
C SER A 94 5.34 28.14 -11.19
N SER A 95 6.19 29.04 -10.70
CA SER A 95 6.18 30.42 -11.16
C SER A 95 7.60 30.98 -11.26
N SER A 96 8.00 31.21 -12.50
CA SER A 96 9.03 32.14 -12.99
C SER A 96 10.49 31.94 -12.56
N ASN A 97 11.17 30.96 -13.19
CA ASN A 97 12.46 31.21 -13.85
C ASN A 97 12.79 29.99 -14.74
N SER A 98 13.24 30.21 -15.96
CA SER A 98 13.62 29.17 -16.93
C SER A 98 14.94 28.48 -16.54
N ASN A 99 14.94 27.73 -15.43
CA ASN A 99 15.98 26.76 -15.13
C ASN A 99 15.38 25.37 -15.30
N HIS A 100 16.09 24.50 -16.02
CA HIS A 100 15.75 23.10 -16.21
C HIS A 100 15.82 22.38 -14.85
N VAL A 101 14.77 22.49 -14.04
CA VAL A 101 14.55 21.63 -12.89
C VAL A 101 13.40 20.71 -13.27
N HIS A 102 13.72 19.44 -13.56
CA HIS A 102 12.72 18.39 -13.71
C HIS A 102 12.10 18.08 -12.33
N ILE A 103 11.28 18.99 -11.81
CA ILE A 103 10.39 18.70 -10.67
C ILE A 103 9.09 18.17 -11.28
N GLY A 104 9.11 16.90 -11.67
CA GLY A 104 7.94 16.16 -12.11
C GLY A 104 7.89 14.82 -11.40
N ALA A 105 6.69 14.37 -11.04
CA ALA A 105 6.39 13.11 -10.34
C ALA A 105 6.70 11.82 -11.16
N ASN A 106 7.76 11.85 -11.97
CA ASN A 106 8.34 10.68 -12.61
C ASN A 106 9.57 10.24 -11.82
N PRO A 107 9.91 8.94 -11.81
CA PRO A 107 11.09 8.45 -11.11
C PRO A 107 12.32 9.21 -11.60
N MET A 108 13.00 9.88 -10.68
CA MET A 108 14.18 10.70 -10.95
C MET A 108 15.29 9.78 -11.47
N VAL A 109 15.43 9.71 -12.79
CA VAL A 109 16.58 9.06 -13.43
C VAL A 109 17.76 10.02 -13.24
N PRO A 110 18.92 9.54 -12.75
CA PRO A 110 20.11 10.38 -12.67
C PRO A 110 20.40 11.03 -14.03
N ALA A 111 20.98 12.23 -14.00
CA ALA A 111 21.43 12.91 -15.21
C ALA A 111 22.41 12.04 -16.01
N SER A 112 22.47 12.26 -17.32
CA SER A 112 23.39 11.51 -18.17
C SER A 112 24.83 11.99 -17.94
N ASP A 113 25.80 11.14 -18.27
CA ASP A 113 27.22 11.48 -18.15
C ASP A 113 27.60 12.73 -18.95
N ALA A 114 26.89 13.01 -20.05
CA ALA A 114 27.11 14.19 -20.89
C ALA A 114 26.70 15.50 -20.19
N ASP A 115 25.76 15.45 -19.25
CA ASP A 115 25.26 16.62 -18.52
C ASP A 115 26.12 16.94 -17.28
N LEU A 116 27.03 16.03 -16.88
CA LEU A 116 27.86 16.18 -15.67
C LEU A 116 28.71 17.46 -15.66
N PRO A 117 29.36 17.89 -16.76
CA PRO A 117 30.16 19.12 -16.75
C PRO A 117 29.33 20.38 -16.41
N ASP A 118 28.11 20.46 -16.93
CA ASP A 118 27.21 21.59 -16.65
C ASP A 118 26.70 21.54 -15.20
N ILE A 119 26.41 20.34 -14.69
CA ILE A 119 26.04 20.11 -13.29
C ILE A 119 27.20 20.53 -12.35
N GLU A 120 28.44 20.14 -12.65
CA GLU A 120 29.62 20.52 -11.87
C GLU A 120 29.79 22.04 -11.82
N LYS A 121 29.63 22.72 -12.96
CA LYS A 121 29.69 24.18 -13.03
C LYS A 121 28.60 24.83 -12.18
N HIS A 122 27.36 24.35 -12.29
CA HIS A 122 26.23 24.87 -11.51
C HIS A 122 26.44 24.65 -9.99
N ILE A 123 26.94 23.48 -9.59
CA ILE A 123 27.31 23.20 -8.20
C ILE A 123 28.41 24.17 -7.74
N ALA A 124 29.47 24.39 -8.54
CA ALA A 124 30.56 25.29 -8.19
C ALA A 124 30.09 26.75 -8.01
N GLU A 125 29.23 27.24 -8.91
CA GLU A 125 28.60 28.56 -8.80
C GLU A 125 27.73 28.67 -7.54
N THR A 126 26.96 27.63 -7.23
CA THR A 126 26.15 27.56 -6.01
C THR A 126 27.02 27.59 -4.76
N LEU A 127 28.06 26.75 -4.69
CA LEU A 127 29.01 26.72 -3.56
C LEU A 127 29.67 28.10 -3.37
N LYS A 128 30.13 28.74 -4.45
CA LYS A 128 30.69 30.10 -4.41
C LYS A 128 29.70 31.12 -3.87
N LYS A 129 28.43 31.05 -4.28
CA LYS A 129 27.35 31.93 -3.77
C LYS A 129 27.17 31.81 -2.25
N TYR A 130 27.33 30.60 -1.71
CA TYR A 130 27.26 30.34 -0.27
C TYR A 130 28.61 30.48 0.46
N GLY A 131 29.63 31.08 -0.18
CA GLY A 131 30.93 31.33 0.44
C GLY A 131 31.83 30.09 0.56
N VAL A 132 31.44 28.98 -0.04
CA VAL A 132 32.23 27.74 -0.13
C VAL A 132 33.06 27.80 -1.42
N GLY A 133 34.26 28.38 -1.33
CA GLY A 133 35.05 28.81 -2.50
C GLY A 133 35.57 27.70 -3.42
N LYS A 134 35.60 26.43 -2.96
CA LYS A 134 35.90 25.22 -3.74
C LYS A 134 35.16 24.03 -3.12
N PRO A 135 34.85 22.95 -3.88
CA PRO A 135 34.48 21.68 -3.29
C PRO A 135 35.54 21.35 -2.24
N THR A 136 35.12 21.18 -0.99
CA THR A 136 36.02 20.63 0.02
C THR A 136 36.43 19.26 -0.52
N ASN A 137 37.73 19.05 -0.76
CA ASN A 137 38.30 17.70 -0.96
C ASN A 137 38.23 16.89 0.36
N GLY A 138 37.18 17.10 1.14
CA GLY A 138 36.87 16.36 2.34
C GLY A 138 36.39 14.98 1.91
N SER A 139 37.00 13.96 2.49
CA SER A 139 36.42 12.62 2.48
C SER A 139 34.95 12.71 2.89
N THR A 140 34.06 11.93 2.27
CA THR A 140 32.67 11.80 2.72
C THR A 140 32.56 11.38 4.18
N ALA A 141 33.64 10.84 4.77
CA ALA A 141 33.78 10.60 6.20
C ALA A 141 33.54 11.85 7.06
N SER A 142 33.87 13.05 6.57
CA SER A 142 33.62 14.29 7.33
C SER A 142 32.14 14.65 7.44
N LEU A 143 31.27 14.08 6.59
CA LEU A 143 29.82 14.36 6.61
C LEU A 143 29.09 13.71 7.78
N VAL A 144 29.67 12.65 8.36
CA VAL A 144 29.00 11.86 9.40
C VAL A 144 29.76 11.90 10.73
N GLY A 145 30.77 12.77 10.83
CA GLY A 145 31.73 12.76 11.93
C GLY A 145 32.59 11.49 11.92
N GLU A 146 33.62 11.43 12.77
CA GLU A 146 34.50 10.25 12.87
C GLU A 146 33.80 8.96 13.34
N SER A 147 32.51 9.00 13.70
CA SER A 147 31.78 7.86 14.23
C SER A 147 30.39 7.70 13.60
N ILE A 148 30.32 7.20 12.37
CA ILE A 148 29.16 6.41 11.98
C ILE A 148 29.15 5.21 12.93
N ASP A 149 28.09 5.04 13.71
CA ASP A 149 27.92 3.81 14.47
C ASP A 149 27.97 2.63 13.48
N ARG A 150 28.93 1.73 13.68
CA ARG A 150 29.10 0.52 12.87
C ARG A 150 27.78 -0.24 12.73
N THR A 151 26.92 -0.17 13.75
CA THR A 151 25.56 -0.71 13.75
C THR A 151 24.70 -0.14 12.62
N ASN A 152 24.72 1.18 12.41
CA ASN A 152 23.93 1.82 11.34
C ASN A 152 24.40 1.37 9.96
N VAL A 153 25.70 1.13 9.79
CA VAL A 153 26.25 0.56 8.55
C VAL A 153 25.74 -0.86 8.32
N GLU A 154 25.69 -1.69 9.36
CA GLU A 154 25.15 -3.05 9.24
C GLU A 154 23.64 -3.06 8.94
N LEU A 155 22.85 -2.19 9.59
CA LEU A 155 21.41 -2.03 9.31
C LEU A 155 21.17 -1.52 7.88
N PHE A 156 22.02 -0.62 7.38
CA PHE A 156 22.00 -0.18 5.98
C PHE A 156 22.27 -1.35 5.02
N LYS A 157 23.28 -2.18 5.29
CA LYS A 157 23.58 -3.37 4.45
C LYS A 157 22.39 -4.33 4.40
N VAL A 158 21.72 -4.56 5.53
CA VAL A 158 20.52 -5.39 5.59
C VAL A 158 19.44 -4.81 4.68
N ARG A 159 19.07 -3.54 4.87
CA ARG A 159 18.05 -2.89 4.02
C ARG A 159 18.40 -2.95 2.54
N TYR A 160 19.62 -2.56 2.18
CA TYR A 160 20.09 -2.57 0.79
C TYR A 160 19.98 -3.97 0.16
N SER A 161 20.29 -5.02 0.92
CA SER A 161 20.20 -6.40 0.43
C SER A 161 18.76 -6.79 0.11
N PHE A 162 17.82 -6.50 0.99
CA PHE A 162 16.39 -6.74 0.75
C PHE A 162 15.86 -5.92 -0.42
N GLU A 163 16.13 -4.61 -0.48
CA GLU A 163 15.69 -3.74 -1.56
C GLU A 163 16.22 -4.22 -2.92
N LYS A 164 17.52 -4.55 -3.00
CA LYS A 164 18.11 -5.08 -4.24
C LYS A 164 17.43 -6.36 -4.69
N LEU A 165 17.19 -7.29 -3.77
CA LEU A 165 16.52 -8.56 -4.08
C LEU A 165 15.09 -8.30 -4.59
N VAL A 166 14.29 -7.54 -3.85
CA VAL A 166 12.91 -7.22 -4.21
C VAL A 166 12.83 -6.49 -5.54
N ASN A 167 13.68 -5.49 -5.76
CA ASN A 167 13.68 -4.69 -6.99
C ASN A 167 14.02 -5.54 -8.23
N ASN A 168 14.86 -6.55 -8.10
CA ASN A 168 15.17 -7.46 -9.20
C ASN A 168 13.96 -8.30 -9.61
N TYR A 169 13.21 -8.85 -8.65
CA TYR A 169 12.04 -9.69 -8.93
C TYR A 169 10.76 -8.90 -9.20
N ALA A 170 10.63 -7.70 -8.64
CA ALA A 170 9.51 -6.79 -8.91
C ALA A 170 9.39 -6.47 -10.41
N ARG A 171 10.53 -6.21 -11.07
CA ARG A 171 10.59 -5.97 -12.52
C ARG A 171 10.11 -7.17 -13.35
N LEU A 172 10.31 -8.39 -12.85
CA LEU A 172 9.82 -9.62 -13.50
C LEU A 172 8.31 -9.81 -13.34
N ASN A 173 7.68 -9.12 -12.39
CA ASN A 173 6.27 -9.25 -12.01
C ASN A 173 5.45 -7.99 -12.35
N ASP A 174 5.90 -7.22 -13.35
CA ASP A 174 5.30 -5.98 -13.83
C ASP A 174 5.12 -4.90 -12.74
N ILE A 175 6.00 -4.88 -11.75
CA ILE A 175 6.06 -3.84 -10.73
C ILE A 175 7.30 -2.99 -10.99
N ASP A 176 7.13 -1.73 -11.38
CA ASP A 176 8.24 -0.78 -11.49
C ASP A 176 8.66 -0.32 -10.08
N PRO A 177 9.84 -0.71 -9.57
CA PRO A 177 10.27 -0.34 -8.23
C PRO A 177 10.67 1.13 -8.12
N ARG A 178 10.86 1.83 -9.26
CA ARG A 178 11.15 3.27 -9.24
C ARG A 178 9.91 4.11 -8.93
N ARG A 179 8.73 3.56 -9.22
CA ARG A 179 7.43 4.21 -8.98
C ARG A 179 6.77 3.75 -7.68
N ASN A 180 7.31 2.71 -7.04
CA ASN A 180 6.72 2.10 -5.86
C ASN A 180 7.76 1.98 -4.74
N PRO A 181 7.54 2.59 -3.57
CA PRO A 181 8.45 2.40 -2.44
C PRO A 181 8.49 0.93 -2.01
N PHE A 182 9.60 0.51 -1.41
CA PHE A 182 9.83 -0.88 -1.00
C PHE A 182 8.63 -1.52 -0.27
N ASN A 183 8.07 -0.83 0.72
CA ASN A 183 6.93 -1.34 1.50
C ASN A 183 5.71 -1.63 0.64
N ARG A 184 5.43 -0.76 -0.35
CA ARG A 184 4.34 -0.96 -1.31
C ARG A 184 4.61 -2.15 -2.20
N THR A 185 5.85 -2.30 -2.68
CA THR A 185 6.27 -3.43 -3.51
C THR A 185 6.09 -4.77 -2.78
N ILE A 186 6.53 -4.87 -1.52
CA ILE A 186 6.32 -6.06 -0.68
C ILE A 186 4.83 -6.39 -0.50
N LYS A 187 4.00 -5.39 -0.17
CA LYS A 187 2.54 -5.59 -0.03
C LYS A 187 1.89 -6.04 -1.34
N LEU A 188 2.30 -5.47 -2.47
CA LEU A 188 1.81 -5.89 -3.79
C LEU A 188 2.21 -7.33 -4.11
N MET A 189 3.45 -7.73 -3.78
CA MET A 189 3.90 -9.12 -3.95
C MET A 189 3.10 -10.10 -3.09
N ALA A 190 2.79 -9.73 -1.84
CA ALA A 190 1.95 -10.54 -0.96
C ALA A 190 0.53 -10.66 -1.51
N ASN A 191 -0.08 -9.55 -1.93
CA ASN A 191 -1.43 -9.54 -2.52
C ASN A 191 -1.53 -10.34 -3.82
N LYS A 192 -0.44 -10.43 -4.60
CA LYS A 192 -0.35 -11.27 -5.79
C LYS A 192 -0.03 -12.74 -5.48
N GLY A 193 0.26 -13.09 -4.22
CA GLY A 193 0.62 -14.44 -3.81
C GLY A 193 2.07 -14.84 -4.11
N THR A 194 2.92 -13.93 -4.58
CA THR A 194 4.35 -14.20 -4.87
C THR A 194 5.14 -14.50 -3.59
N ILE A 195 4.71 -13.94 -2.47
CA ILE A 195 5.20 -14.22 -1.12
C ILE A 195 4.01 -14.36 -0.17
N SER A 196 4.19 -15.06 0.95
CA SER A 196 3.13 -15.15 1.96
C SER A 196 3.01 -13.84 2.76
N PHE A 197 1.84 -13.62 3.38
CA PHE A 197 1.61 -12.44 4.20
C PHE A 197 2.51 -12.41 5.43
N GLU A 198 2.74 -13.57 6.06
CA GLU A 198 3.59 -13.69 7.26
C GLU A 198 5.05 -13.34 6.94
N LEU A 199 5.52 -13.77 5.77
CA LEU A 199 6.86 -13.41 5.29
C LEU A 199 6.95 -11.91 5.01
N ALA A 200 5.92 -11.34 4.36
CA ALA A 200 5.85 -9.91 4.09
C ALA A 200 5.86 -9.07 5.38
N GLU A 201 5.06 -9.43 6.38
CA GLU A 201 5.01 -8.76 7.68
C GLU A 201 6.37 -8.81 8.38
N GLY A 202 6.99 -10.00 8.45
CA GLY A 202 8.31 -10.15 9.07
C GLY A 202 9.37 -9.29 8.39
N ILE A 203 9.34 -9.17 7.06
CA ILE A 203 10.25 -8.28 6.32
C ILE A 203 9.99 -6.82 6.68
N LEU A 204 8.72 -6.38 6.68
CA LEU A 204 8.36 -4.99 6.94
C LEU A 204 8.74 -4.54 8.35
N GLU A 205 8.64 -5.41 9.35
CA GLU A 205 9.11 -5.17 10.72
C GLU A 205 10.63 -4.93 10.78
N ILE A 206 11.42 -5.79 10.13
CA ILE A 206 12.87 -5.62 10.06
C ILE A 206 13.26 -4.36 9.29
N MET A 207 12.55 -4.05 8.21
CA MET A 207 12.77 -2.82 7.44
C MET A 207 12.40 -1.56 8.22
N ALA A 208 11.36 -1.60 9.08
CA ALA A 208 11.03 -0.49 9.95
C ALA A 208 12.22 -0.13 10.86
N ILE A 209 12.84 -1.13 11.51
CA ILE A 209 14.02 -0.93 12.36
C ILE A 209 15.19 -0.35 11.55
N CYS A 210 15.47 -0.90 10.36
CA CYS A 210 16.56 -0.40 9.52
C CYS A 210 16.30 1.05 9.07
N ASN A 211 15.06 1.38 8.71
CA ASN A 211 14.68 2.73 8.29
C ASN A 211 14.86 3.75 9.40
N TYR A 212 14.47 3.43 10.63
CA TYR A 212 14.69 4.30 11.80
C TYR A 212 16.19 4.65 11.93
N ALA A 213 17.07 3.64 11.97
CA ALA A 213 18.51 3.87 12.06
C ALA A 213 19.07 4.72 10.91
N ILE A 214 18.64 4.46 9.67
CA ILE A 214 19.13 5.18 8.48
C ILE A 214 18.63 6.62 8.45
N HIS A 215 17.46 6.90 9.03
CA HIS A 215 16.93 8.25 9.16
C HIS A 215 17.52 9.02 10.35
N GLY A 216 18.46 8.43 11.08
CA GLY A 216 19.16 9.07 12.19
C GLY A 216 18.43 8.95 13.54
N GLU A 217 17.40 8.11 13.62
CA GLU A 217 16.71 7.81 14.86
C GLU A 217 17.49 6.79 15.70
N GLU A 218 17.38 6.88 17.02
CA GLU A 218 17.98 5.91 17.92
C GLU A 218 17.25 4.56 17.86
N VAL A 219 18.03 3.48 17.75
CA VAL A 219 17.52 2.11 17.75
C VAL A 219 18.02 1.37 18.98
N SER A 220 17.11 0.73 19.70
CA SER A 220 17.46 0.00 20.92
C SER A 220 18.31 -1.24 20.63
N SER A 221 19.16 -1.62 21.58
CA SER A 221 19.96 -2.86 21.47
C SER A 221 19.10 -4.13 21.31
N LYS A 222 17.85 -4.12 21.77
CA LYS A 222 16.91 -5.23 21.56
C LYS A 222 16.46 -5.33 20.11
N GLN A 223 16.15 -4.20 19.47
CA GLN A 223 15.80 -4.15 18.05
C GLN A 223 17.00 -4.55 17.18
N ILE A 224 18.21 -4.10 17.50
CA ILE A 224 19.43 -4.50 16.79
C ILE A 224 19.62 -6.03 16.84
N LYS A 225 19.55 -6.62 18.04
CA LYS A 225 19.65 -8.09 18.21
C LYS A 225 18.57 -8.85 17.47
N LEU A 226 17.36 -8.31 17.40
CA LEU A 226 16.28 -8.91 16.62
C LEU A 226 16.65 -8.96 15.13
N VAL A 227 17.15 -7.86 14.57
CA VAL A 227 17.61 -7.81 13.17
C VAL A 227 18.73 -8.82 12.94
N GLU A 228 19.78 -8.81 13.77
CA GLU A 228 20.91 -9.74 13.66
C GLU A 228 20.47 -11.21 13.65
N LYS A 229 19.49 -11.57 14.51
CA LYS A 229 18.99 -12.94 14.64
C LYS A 229 18.10 -13.38 13.47
N SER A 230 17.35 -12.46 12.87
CA SER A 230 16.23 -12.80 11.97
C SER A 230 16.46 -12.43 10.51
N ALA A 231 17.23 -11.37 10.23
CA ALA A 231 17.33 -10.79 8.89
C ALA A 231 17.83 -11.79 7.85
N ASN A 232 18.88 -12.57 8.16
CA ASN A 232 19.42 -13.55 7.23
C ASN A 232 18.41 -14.68 6.92
N GLY A 233 17.67 -15.14 7.93
CA GLY A 233 16.63 -16.15 7.76
C GLY A 233 15.47 -15.66 6.89
N LEU A 234 14.99 -14.44 7.15
CA LEU A 234 13.96 -13.79 6.34
C LEU A 234 14.44 -13.53 4.92
N TYR A 235 15.71 -13.15 4.73
CA TYR A 235 16.29 -12.91 3.41
C TYR A 235 16.33 -14.19 2.57
N GLU A 236 16.82 -15.30 3.13
CA GLU A 236 16.85 -16.57 2.41
C GLU A 236 15.45 -17.14 2.18
N ALA A 237 14.50 -16.93 3.10
CA ALA A 237 13.09 -17.27 2.89
C ALA A 237 12.48 -16.48 1.73
N LEU A 238 12.69 -15.15 1.69
CA LEU A 238 12.25 -14.28 0.60
C LEU A 238 12.84 -14.71 -0.74
N LYS A 239 14.16 -14.92 -0.78
CA LYS A 239 14.87 -15.36 -1.98
C LYS A 239 14.35 -16.71 -2.48
N LYS A 240 14.06 -17.66 -1.58
CA LYS A 240 13.47 -18.95 -1.94
C LYS A 240 12.07 -18.78 -2.51
N SER A 241 11.22 -17.98 -1.85
CA SER A 241 9.85 -17.70 -2.31
C SER A 241 9.87 -17.09 -3.71
N LEU A 242 10.67 -16.04 -3.93
CA LEU A 242 10.73 -15.33 -5.21
C LEU A 242 11.26 -16.20 -6.35
N LYS A 243 12.23 -17.10 -6.08
CA LYS A 243 12.72 -18.07 -7.09
C LYS A 243 11.66 -19.04 -7.58
N SER A 244 10.63 -19.31 -6.79
CA SER A 244 9.53 -20.19 -7.21
C SER A 244 8.59 -19.53 -8.24
N TYR A 245 8.73 -18.22 -8.47
CA TYR A 245 7.88 -17.40 -9.33
C TYR A 245 8.65 -16.66 -10.43
N ALA A 246 9.91 -17.02 -10.68
CA ALA A 246 10.73 -16.54 -11.79
C ALA A 246 11.00 -17.68 -12.77
#